data_AF-A0A939UAK1-F1
#
_entry.id   AF-A0A939UAK1-F1
#
_cell.length_a   1.000
_cell.length_b   1.000
_cell.length_c   1.000
_cell.angle_alpha   90.00
_cell.angle_beta   90.00
_cell.angle_gamma   90.00
#
_symmetry.space_group_name_H-M   'P 1'
#
loop_
_entity.id
_entity.type
_entity.pdbx_description
1 polymer ?
#
loop_
_entity_poly.entity_id
_entity_poly.type
_entity_poly.pdbx_seq_one_letter_code
_entity_poly.pdbx_strand_id
1 'polypeptide(L)'
;PSVQAFILAYRALYGAEPNQFAFHGYDCLTYFVTLCSHYGRDWFHRLSAEGGHGLQTDFSFGLAPRAGQVNQAVRRVIYTPEFETVLQ
;
A
#
# COMPACT_ATOMS: atom_id res chain seq x y z
N PRO A 1 -12.51 6.46 -6.12
CA PRO A 1 -13.54 5.49 -5.71
C PRO A 1 -13.11 4.54 -4.58
N SER A 2 -11.95 3.89 -4.68
CA SER A 2 -11.43 2.93 -3.69
C SER A 2 -11.11 3.55 -2.32
N VAL A 3 -10.48 4.73 -2.30
CA VAL A 3 -10.17 5.46 -1.06
C VAL A 3 -11.45 5.81 -0.28
N GLN A 4 -12.48 6.31 -0.97
CA GLN A 4 -13.76 6.65 -0.35
C GLN A 4 -14.45 5.40 0.21
N ALA A 5 -14.43 4.28 -0.52
CA ALA A 5 -14.99 3.02 -0.04
C ALA A 5 -14.30 2.53 1.24
N PHE A 6 -12.96 2.60 1.30
CA PHE A 6 -12.21 2.27 2.50
C PHE A 6 -12.59 3.18 3.68
N ILE A 7 -12.65 4.50 3.49
CA ILE A 7 -13.02 5.45 4.54
C ILE A 7 -14.42 5.14 5.08
N LEU A 8 -15.40 4.91 4.21
CA LEU A 8 -16.77 4.60 4.63
C LEU A 8 -16.85 3.28 5.39
N ALA A 9 -16.16 2.24 4.93
CA ALA A 9 -16.09 0.95 5.62
C ALA A 9 -15.41 1.06 6.99
N TYR A 10 -14.31 1.79 7.08
CA TYR A 10 -13.59 2.02 8.33
C TYR A 10 -14.46 2.76 9.35
N ARG A 11 -15.17 3.82 8.92
CA ARG A 11 -16.12 4.56 9.77
C ARG A 11 -17.26 3.67 10.26
N ALA A 12 -17.81 2.82 9.39
CA ALA A 12 -18.89 1.90 9.77
C ALA A 12 -18.44 0.86 10.82
N LEU A 13 -17.19 0.39 10.75
CA LEU A 13 -16.65 -0.63 11.65
C LEU A 13 -16.14 -0.06 12.98
N TYR A 14 -15.49 1.11 12.94
CA TYR A 14 -14.73 1.62 14.09
C TYR A 14 -15.27 2.95 14.64
N GLY A 15 -16.26 3.57 13.99
CA GLY A 15 -16.84 4.84 14.44
C GLY A 15 -15.87 6.02 14.44
N ALA A 16 -14.76 5.92 13.71
CA ALA A 16 -13.68 6.90 13.68
C ALA A 16 -13.12 7.09 12.27
N GLU A 17 -12.33 8.16 12.07
CA GLU A 17 -11.59 8.37 10.83
C GLU A 17 -10.33 7.48 10.77
N PRO A 18 -10.02 6.89 9.60
CA PRO A 18 -8.75 6.23 9.41
C PRO A 18 -7.61 7.25 9.42
N ASN A 19 -6.54 6.93 10.15
CA ASN A 19 -5.28 7.66 10.08
C ASN A 19 -4.31 7.00 9.08
N GLN A 20 -3.14 7.60 8.86
CA GLN A 20 -2.11 7.07 7.95
C GLN A 20 -1.73 5.60 8.23
N PHE A 21 -1.75 5.17 9.50
CA PHE A 21 -1.41 3.79 9.87
C PHE A 21 -2.51 2.81 9.49
N ALA A 22 -3.79 3.23 9.54
CA ALA A 22 -4.91 2.42 9.07
C ALA A 22 -4.82 2.18 7.56
N PHE A 23 -4.50 3.21 6.77
CA PHE A 23 -4.26 3.07 5.34
C PHE A 23 -3.04 2.17 5.06
N HIS A 24 -1.93 2.39 5.75
CA HIS A 24 -0.73 1.57 5.56
C HIS A 24 -0.98 0.09 5.91
N GLY A 25 -1.68 -0.18 7.01
CA GLY A 25 -2.04 -1.55 7.40
C GLY A 25 -2.96 -2.22 6.37
N TYR A 26 -3.95 -1.50 5.87
CA TYR A 26 -4.85 -1.99 4.82
C TYR A 26 -4.10 -2.30 3.52
N ASP A 27 -3.24 -1.40 3.06
CA ASP A 27 -2.46 -1.58 1.84
C ASP A 27 -1.49 -2.77 1.97
N CYS A 28 -0.75 -2.86 3.08
CA CYS A 28 0.17 -3.97 3.34
C CYS A 28 -0.56 -5.31 3.38
N LEU A 29 -1.65 -5.41 4.13
CA LEU A 29 -2.42 -6.65 4.22
C LEU A 29 -2.95 -7.06 2.85
N THR A 30 -3.55 -6.12 2.12
CA THR A 30 -4.14 -6.39 0.80
C THR A 30 -3.08 -6.88 -0.18
N TYR A 31 -1.92 -6.20 -0.24
CA TYR A 31 -0.82 -6.59 -1.12
C TYR A 31 -0.29 -7.99 -0.81
N PHE A 32 0.10 -8.25 0.44
CA PHE A 32 0.70 -9.54 0.80
C PHE A 32 -0.30 -10.69 0.76
N VAL A 33 -1.54 -10.50 1.20
CA VAL A 33 -2.57 -11.56 1.12
C VAL A 33 -2.88 -11.91 -0.33
N THR A 34 -2.92 -10.92 -1.24
CA THR A 34 -3.12 -11.16 -2.67
C THR A 34 -1.99 -12.02 -3.25
N LEU A 35 -0.73 -11.68 -2.94
CA LEU A 35 0.42 -12.47 -3.36
C LEU A 35 0.40 -13.90 -2.78
N CYS A 36 0.11 -14.04 -1.49
CA CYS A 36 -0.03 -15.35 -0.84
C CYS A 36 -1.15 -16.18 -1.47
N SER A 37 -2.28 -15.55 -1.81
CA SER A 37 -3.42 -16.23 -2.44
C SER A 37 -3.11 -16.67 -3.87
N HIS A 38 -2.35 -15.89 -4.63
CA HIS A 38 -2.02 -16.19 -6.03
C HIS A 38 -0.88 -17.21 -6.16
N TYR A 39 0.14 -17.09 -5.31
CA TYR A 39 1.40 -17.82 -5.47
C TYR A 39 1.66 -18.87 -4.38
N GLY A 40 0.79 -18.96 -3.38
CA GLY A 40 0.95 -19.90 -2.28
C GLY A 40 2.29 -19.70 -1.58
N ARG A 41 3.05 -20.78 -1.37
CA ARG A 41 4.36 -20.73 -0.69
C ARG A 41 5.42 -19.93 -1.44
N ASP A 42 5.27 -19.73 -2.74
CA ASP A 42 6.26 -19.04 -3.58
C ASP A 42 6.10 -17.52 -3.59
N TRP A 43 5.10 -16.97 -2.89
CA TRP A 43 4.78 -15.54 -2.88
C TRP A 43 5.99 -14.65 -2.58
N PHE A 44 6.86 -15.09 -1.65
CA PHE A 44 8.03 -14.30 -1.26
C PHE A 44 9.00 -14.13 -2.43
N HIS A 45 9.21 -15.15 -3.25
CA HIS A 45 10.10 -15.07 -4.43
C HIS A 45 9.51 -14.24 -5.57
N ARG A 46 8.22 -13.90 -5.51
CA ARG A 46 7.52 -13.07 -6.51
C ARG A 46 7.55 -11.59 -6.18
N LEU A 47 7.92 -11.18 -4.97
CA LEU A 47 7.90 -9.79 -4.53
C LEU A 47 8.64 -8.83 -5.47
N SER A 48 9.82 -9.21 -5.97
CA SER A 48 10.60 -8.37 -6.89
C SER A 48 10.04 -8.30 -8.32
N ALA A 49 9.19 -9.25 -8.70
CA ALA A 49 8.53 -9.28 -10.00
C ALA A 49 7.14 -8.62 -9.97
N GLU A 50 6.53 -8.53 -8.79
CA GLU A 50 5.14 -8.09 -8.61
C GLU A 50 5.09 -6.75 -7.87
N GLY A 51 5.01 -5.68 -8.65
CA GLY A 51 4.67 -4.36 -8.12
C GLY A 51 3.24 -4.29 -7.59
N GLY A 52 2.88 -3.19 -6.95
CA GLY A 52 1.51 -2.97 -6.48
C GLY A 52 1.23 -1.51 -6.16
N HIS A 53 -0.03 -1.13 -6.29
CA HIS A 53 -0.52 0.20 -5.92
C HIS A 53 -1.64 0.04 -4.89
N GLY A 54 -1.35 0.44 -3.66
CA GLY A 54 -2.33 0.59 -2.60
C GLY A 54 -3.04 1.94 -2.67
N LEU A 55 -3.90 2.19 -1.69
CA LEU A 55 -4.58 3.47 -1.52
C LEU A 55 -3.58 4.60 -1.30
N GLN A 56 -2.57 4.36 -0.46
CA GLN A 56 -1.55 5.34 -0.08
C GLN A 56 -0.11 4.83 -0.23
N THR A 57 0.11 3.51 -0.23
CA THR A 57 1.44 2.89 -0.34
C THR A 57 1.60 2.22 -1.70
N ASP A 58 2.71 2.50 -2.39
CA ASP A 58 3.12 1.75 -3.57
C ASP A 58 4.14 0.68 -3.18
N PHE A 59 4.20 -0.41 -3.95
CA PHE A 59 5.06 -1.56 -3.69
C PHE A 59 5.92 -1.87 -4.92
N SER A 60 7.23 -1.91 -4.70
CA SER A 60 8.24 -2.30 -5.68
C SER A 60 9.43 -2.86 -4.91
N PHE A 61 9.49 -4.18 -4.73
CA PHE A 61 10.52 -4.78 -3.91
C PHE A 61 11.82 -4.99 -4.68
N GLY A 62 12.93 -4.66 -4.04
CA GLY A 62 14.26 -4.96 -4.53
C GLY A 62 15.07 -5.70 -3.47
N LEU A 63 16.08 -6.45 -3.92
CA LEU A 63 17.03 -7.08 -3.01
C LEU A 63 17.98 -6.02 -2.45
N ALA A 64 18.01 -5.91 -1.13
CA ALA A 64 18.94 -5.07 -0.40
C ALA A 64 20.03 -5.94 0.25
N PRO A 65 21.32 -5.59 0.12
CA PRO A 65 22.40 -6.31 0.78
C PRO A 65 22.13 -6.43 2.28
N ARG A 66 22.14 -7.66 2.81
CA ARG A 66 21.94 -8.01 4.24
C ARG A 66 20.52 -7.77 4.82
N ALA A 67 19.58 -7.21 4.06
CA ALA A 67 18.22 -6.91 4.54
C ALA A 67 17.11 -7.72 3.83
N GLY A 68 17.46 -8.58 2.88
CA GLY A 68 16.49 -9.37 2.12
C GLY A 68 15.77 -8.52 1.08
N GLN A 69 14.45 -8.68 0.95
CA GLN A 69 13.64 -7.89 0.02
C GLN A 69 13.03 -6.69 0.74
N VAL A 70 13.30 -5.50 0.21
CA VAL A 70 12.86 -4.22 0.79
C VAL A 70 11.99 -3.50 -0.23
N ASN A 71 10.89 -2.90 0.23
CA ASN A 71 10.08 -2.05 -0.63
C ASN A 71 10.87 -0.77 -0.98
N GLN A 72 11.07 -0.51 -2.26
CA GLN A 72 11.82 0.62 -2.81
C GLN A 72 10.90 1.60 -3.56
N ALA A 73 9.59 1.38 -3.58
CA ALA A 73 8.66 2.30 -4.21
C ALA A 73 8.66 3.65 -3.50
N VAL A 74 8.57 4.71 -4.30
CA VAL A 74 8.48 6.10 -3.82
C VAL A 74 7.23 6.71 -4.43
N ARG A 75 6.41 7.34 -3.58
CA ARG A 75 5.26 8.14 -4.00
C ARG A 75 5.53 9.60 -3.69
N ARG A 76 5.37 10.49 -4.68
CA ARG A 76 5.53 11.94 -4.47
C ARG A 76 4.17 12.57 -4.25
N VAL A 77 4.02 13.21 -3.08
CA VAL A 77 2.83 13.98 -2.73
C VAL A 77 3.19 15.47 -2.80
N ILE A 78 2.55 16.20 -3.70
CA ILE A 78 2.74 17.64 -3.84
C ILE A 78 1.48 18.34 -3.33
N TYR A 79 1.67 19.24 -2.37
CA TYR A 79 0.64 20.18 -1.93
C TYR A 79 0.76 21.46 -2.74
N THR A 80 -0.29 21.83 -3.46
CA THR A 80 -0.32 23.13 -4.14
C THR A 80 -0.56 24.26 -3.14
N PRO A 81 -0.31 25.53 -3.50
CA PRO A 81 -0.69 26.68 -2.67
C PRO A 81 -2.18 26.71 -2.29
N GLU A 82 -3.03 26.07 -3.09
CA GLU A 82 -4.46 25.90 -2.89
C GLU A 82 -4.81 24.68 -2.03
N PHE A 83 -3.79 23.99 -1.48
CA PHE A 83 -3.89 22.75 -0.71
C PHE A 83 -4.48 21.56 -1.48
N GLU A 84 -4.40 21.57 -2.81
CA GLU A 84 -4.74 20.41 -3.62
C GLU A 84 -3.61 19.39 -3.57
N THR A 85 -3.97 18.11 -3.59
CA THR A 85 -2.99 17.00 -3.64
C THR A 85 -2.82 16.52 -5.06
N VAL A 86 -1.61 16.68 -5.62
CA VAL A 86 -1.26 16.12 -6.93
C VAL A 86 -0.29 14.95 -6.73
N LEU A 87 -0.65 13.78 -7.27
CA LEU A 87 0.18 12.58 -7.27
C LEU A 87 1.08 12.57 -8.51
N GLN A 88 2.38 12.33 -8.32
CA GLN A 88 3.37 12.15 -9.40
C GLN A 88 4.27 10.95 -9.15
#